data_AF-A0A4V6KS35-F1
#
_entry.id   AF-A0A4V6KS35-F1
#
_cell.length_a   1.000
_cell.length_b   1.000
_cell.length_c   1.000
_cell.angle_alpha   90.00
_cell.angle_beta   90.00
_cell.angle_gamma   90.00
#
_symmetry.space_group_name_H-M   'P 1'
#
loop_
_entity.id
_entity.type
_entity.pdbx_description
1 polymer ?
#
loop_
_entity_poly.entity_id
_entity_poly.type
_entity_poly.pdbx_seq_one_letter_code
_entity_poly.pdbx_strand_id
1 'polypeptide(L)'
;MILNKEYYQTLWDRFRSAGMLGVFNDNISCLTTKLILEHNHKNKAVHFNFQNSKEIIFEIGQYLFLEFANDIYKNHYDLPTLTKGSRLRDKRKYTHGKKHDYVIKGISNGSYLLEHTKNKAQLNIKYDDLVKKFIPIEQGTRQTTLQGYTKFFSDLNKALKLDFTPTNFEKKTVFIARKTLWDSLPNRNKIPCAYLPNPREEQNASWIRSIPALQDCLAYFTPKYEVCYSNILLRNEKVKTIVVFDTEADKIEQMVSDKNRFGFNLIIISNSDFSKLVKSQSIPCWNWFKEEIEIVNAL
;
A
#
# COMPACT_ATOMS: atom_id res chain seq x y z
N MET A 1 -12.41 -11.34 -25.00
CA MET A 1 -11.74 -12.56 -24.47
C MET A 1 -12.87 -13.52 -24.07
N ILE A 2 -13.04 -14.65 -24.77
CA ILE A 2 -14.15 -15.60 -24.55
C ILE A 2 -13.56 -16.86 -23.93
N LEU A 3 -13.66 -16.96 -22.60
CA LEU A 3 -13.12 -18.06 -21.81
C LEU A 3 -14.10 -19.24 -21.74
N ASN A 4 -13.57 -20.46 -21.61
CA ASN A 4 -14.37 -21.63 -21.22
C ASN A 4 -15.00 -21.40 -19.82
N LYS A 5 -16.33 -21.46 -19.78
CA LYS A 5 -17.14 -21.16 -18.60
C LYS A 5 -16.81 -22.07 -17.41
N GLU A 6 -16.50 -23.35 -17.64
CA GLU A 6 -16.29 -24.34 -16.58
C GLU A 6 -14.94 -24.15 -15.87
N TYR A 7 -13.88 -23.89 -16.62
CA TYR A 7 -12.56 -23.56 -16.08
C TYR A 7 -12.62 -22.27 -15.24
N TYR A 8 -13.26 -21.23 -15.78
CA TYR A 8 -13.44 -19.98 -15.05
C TYR A 8 -14.24 -20.19 -13.78
N GLN A 9 -15.34 -20.94 -13.84
CA GLN A 9 -16.16 -21.25 -12.67
C GLN A 9 -15.34 -21.99 -11.60
N THR A 10 -14.50 -22.95 -12.01
CA THR A 10 -13.64 -23.71 -11.09
C THR A 10 -12.62 -22.80 -10.39
N LEU A 11 -11.94 -21.93 -11.13
CA LEU A 11 -11.02 -20.96 -10.54
C LEU A 11 -11.78 -19.97 -9.64
N TRP A 12 -12.89 -19.44 -10.12
CA TRP A 12 -13.71 -18.49 -9.38
C TRP A 12 -14.18 -19.06 -8.05
N ASP A 13 -14.62 -20.32 -8.05
CA ASP A 13 -15.07 -21.03 -6.86
C ASP A 13 -13.92 -21.31 -5.90
N ARG A 14 -12.74 -21.67 -6.42
CA ARG A 14 -11.53 -21.85 -5.62
C ARG A 14 -11.10 -20.56 -4.90
N PHE A 15 -11.23 -19.41 -5.56
CA PHE A 15 -10.84 -18.10 -5.02
C PHE A 15 -12.04 -17.28 -4.50
N ARG A 16 -13.20 -17.91 -4.28
CA ARG A 16 -14.43 -17.23 -3.87
C ARG A 16 -14.27 -16.50 -2.53
N SER A 17 -13.49 -17.08 -1.61
CA SER A 17 -13.23 -16.53 -0.28
C SER A 17 -12.23 -15.36 -0.26
N ALA A 18 -11.54 -15.07 -1.36
CA ALA A 18 -10.69 -13.90 -1.48
C ALA A 18 -11.58 -12.65 -1.54
N GLY A 19 -11.79 -12.02 -0.38
CA GLY A 19 -12.50 -10.75 -0.27
C GLY A 19 -11.72 -9.63 -0.95
N MET A 20 -12.44 -8.69 -1.55
CA MET A 20 -11.88 -7.51 -2.20
C MET A 20 -12.65 -6.25 -1.79
N LEU A 21 -11.97 -5.12 -1.83
CA LEU A 21 -12.47 -3.79 -1.49
C LEU A 21 -13.15 -3.10 -2.68
N GLY A 22 -12.87 -3.57 -3.91
CA GLY A 22 -13.36 -2.97 -5.16
C GLY A 22 -14.39 -3.81 -5.90
N VAL A 23 -15.19 -3.15 -6.73
CA VAL A 23 -16.11 -3.78 -7.70
C VAL A 23 -15.46 -3.67 -9.09
N PHE A 24 -15.20 -4.80 -9.74
CA PHE A 24 -14.57 -4.86 -11.05
C PHE A 24 -15.60 -4.82 -12.17
N ASN A 25 -15.22 -4.24 -13.31
CA ASN A 25 -16.04 -4.31 -14.52
C ASN A 25 -15.73 -5.57 -15.32
N ASP A 26 -14.49 -6.06 -15.25
CA ASP A 26 -14.04 -7.25 -15.95
C ASP A 26 -13.76 -8.43 -15.00
N ASN A 27 -14.28 -9.59 -15.40
CA ASN A 27 -14.21 -10.84 -14.67
C ASN A 27 -12.77 -11.40 -14.60
N ILE A 28 -11.94 -11.17 -15.62
CA ILE A 28 -10.54 -11.60 -15.66
C ILE A 28 -9.69 -10.70 -14.77
N SER A 29 -9.91 -9.38 -14.82
CA SER A 29 -9.29 -8.42 -13.91
C SER A 29 -9.57 -8.79 -12.45
N CYS A 30 -10.83 -9.11 -12.15
CA CYS A 30 -11.28 -9.54 -10.83
C CYS A 30 -10.58 -10.82 -10.35
N LEU A 31 -10.63 -11.88 -11.17
CA LEU A 31 -10.04 -13.17 -10.84
C LEU A 31 -8.52 -13.07 -10.69
N THR A 32 -7.85 -12.34 -11.58
CA THR A 32 -6.40 -12.14 -11.50
C THR A 32 -6.02 -11.36 -10.25
N THR A 33 -6.78 -10.33 -9.89
CA THR A 33 -6.53 -9.60 -8.65
C THR A 33 -6.64 -10.54 -7.44
N LYS A 34 -7.67 -11.38 -7.37
CA LYS A 34 -7.80 -12.38 -6.29
C LYS A 34 -6.60 -13.33 -6.23
N LEU A 35 -6.16 -13.85 -7.38
CA LEU A 35 -4.99 -14.71 -7.48
C LEU A 35 -3.73 -14.01 -6.95
N ILE A 36 -3.52 -12.76 -7.35
CA ILE A 36 -2.38 -11.95 -6.90
C ILE A 36 -2.43 -11.73 -5.39
N LEU A 37 -3.59 -11.35 -4.84
CA LEU A 37 -3.75 -11.11 -3.41
C LEU A 37 -3.47 -12.38 -2.58
N GLU A 38 -3.93 -13.55 -3.04
CA GLU A 38 -3.64 -14.81 -2.35
C GLU A 38 -2.15 -15.14 -2.36
N HIS A 39 -1.48 -15.00 -3.51
CA HIS A 39 -0.03 -15.21 -3.61
C HIS A 39 0.73 -14.23 -2.72
N ASN A 40 0.30 -12.97 -2.68
CA ASN A 40 0.90 -11.94 -1.85
C ASN A 40 0.76 -12.26 -0.35
N HIS A 41 -0.41 -12.72 0.10
CA HIS A 41 -0.61 -13.18 1.48
C HIS A 41 0.32 -14.33 1.86
N LYS A 42 0.67 -15.19 0.90
CA LYS A 42 1.60 -16.31 1.08
C LYS A 42 3.07 -15.92 0.84
N ASN A 43 3.36 -14.63 0.60
CA ASN A 43 4.68 -14.12 0.23
C ASN A 43 5.30 -14.87 -0.98
N LYS A 44 4.46 -15.25 -1.94
CA LYS A 44 4.86 -15.95 -3.16
C LYS A 44 4.92 -14.97 -4.32
N ALA A 45 6.04 -14.98 -5.03
CA ALA A 45 6.19 -14.21 -6.25
C ALA A 45 5.34 -14.81 -7.36
N VAL A 46 4.80 -13.97 -8.24
CA VAL A 46 3.96 -14.41 -9.36
C VAL A 46 4.09 -13.47 -10.54
N HIS A 47 3.98 -14.01 -11.74
CA HIS A 47 3.99 -13.26 -12.99
C HIS A 47 2.71 -13.57 -13.77
N PHE A 48 1.92 -12.54 -14.11
CA PHE A 48 0.80 -12.64 -15.03
C PHE A 48 1.11 -11.93 -16.34
N ASN A 49 0.83 -12.58 -17.46
CA ASN A 49 0.90 -11.98 -18.78
C ASN A 49 -0.48 -11.93 -19.43
N PHE A 50 -0.85 -10.75 -19.90
CA PHE A 50 -2.05 -10.53 -20.71
C PHE A 50 -1.60 -10.07 -22.09
N GLN A 51 -1.88 -10.83 -23.16
CA GLN A 51 -1.45 -10.39 -24.47
C GLN A 51 -2.39 -9.29 -24.99
N ASN A 52 -1.82 -8.15 -25.35
CA ASN A 52 -2.54 -7.02 -25.98
C ASN A 52 -3.78 -6.52 -25.22
N SER A 53 -3.77 -6.57 -23.88
CA SER A 53 -4.91 -6.18 -23.02
C SER A 53 -4.49 -5.11 -22.00
N LYS A 54 -4.21 -3.90 -22.49
CA LYS A 54 -3.70 -2.80 -21.66
C LYS A 54 -4.71 -2.34 -20.63
N GLU A 55 -5.99 -2.32 -20.99
CA GLU A 55 -7.10 -1.87 -20.17
C GLU A 55 -7.25 -2.76 -18.92
N ILE A 56 -7.15 -4.08 -19.09
CA ILE A 56 -7.20 -5.08 -18.01
C ILE A 56 -6.05 -4.85 -17.03
N ILE A 57 -4.82 -4.69 -17.53
CA ILE A 57 -3.64 -4.45 -16.69
C ILE A 57 -3.79 -3.15 -15.89
N PHE A 58 -4.35 -2.12 -16.52
CA PHE A 58 -4.58 -0.84 -15.89
C PHE A 58 -5.63 -0.91 -14.78
N GLU A 59 -6.74 -1.60 -15.05
CA GLU A 59 -7.79 -1.88 -14.06
C GLU A 59 -7.20 -2.64 -12.86
N ILE A 60 -6.50 -3.76 -13.10
CA ILE A 60 -5.80 -4.54 -12.06
C ILE A 60 -4.87 -3.63 -11.23
N GLY A 61 -4.11 -2.76 -11.87
CA GLY A 61 -3.19 -1.85 -11.18
C GLY A 61 -3.89 -0.88 -10.22
N GLN A 62 -5.04 -0.34 -10.63
CA GLN A 62 -5.83 0.55 -9.78
C GLN A 62 -6.40 -0.18 -8.55
N TYR A 63 -6.87 -1.41 -8.71
CA TYR A 63 -7.38 -2.20 -7.59
C TYR A 63 -6.26 -2.69 -6.66
N LEU A 64 -5.13 -3.16 -7.20
CA LEU A 64 -3.98 -3.55 -6.40
C LEU A 64 -3.43 -2.38 -5.58
N PHE A 65 -3.46 -1.15 -6.12
CA PHE A 65 -3.13 0.05 -5.34
C PHE A 65 -4.02 0.20 -4.10
N LEU A 66 -5.34 0.09 -4.25
CA LEU A 66 -6.28 0.22 -3.13
C LEU A 66 -6.07 -0.90 -2.10
N GLU A 67 -5.95 -2.15 -2.57
CA GLU A 67 -5.78 -3.33 -1.71
C GLU A 67 -4.49 -3.27 -0.91
N PHE A 68 -3.36 -3.00 -1.58
CA PHE A 68 -2.07 -2.93 -0.90
C PHE A 68 -1.94 -1.71 0.00
N ALA A 69 -2.51 -0.57 -0.37
CA ALA A 69 -2.57 0.58 0.53
C ALA A 69 -3.35 0.26 1.80
N ASN A 70 -4.50 -0.43 1.68
CA ASN A 70 -5.29 -0.81 2.84
C ASN A 70 -4.60 -1.87 3.71
N ASP A 71 -3.92 -2.83 3.10
CA ASP A 71 -3.14 -3.83 3.83
C ASP A 71 -1.99 -3.19 4.63
N ILE A 72 -1.23 -2.27 4.03
CA ILE A 72 -0.20 -1.51 4.77
C ILE A 72 -0.84 -0.70 5.90
N TYR A 73 -1.94 0.01 5.64
CA TYR A 73 -2.64 0.81 6.65
C TYR A 73 -3.08 -0.01 7.86
N LYS A 74 -3.57 -1.23 7.65
CA LYS A 74 -4.09 -2.09 8.72
C LYS A 74 -3.02 -2.88 9.46
N ASN A 75 -2.04 -3.36 8.73
CA ASN A 75 -1.16 -4.44 9.20
C ASN A 75 0.30 -4.00 9.38
N HIS A 76 0.70 -2.86 8.81
CA HIS A 76 2.08 -2.37 8.80
C HIS A 76 2.17 -0.91 9.23
N TYR A 77 1.22 -0.43 10.02
CA TYR A 77 1.32 0.90 10.59
C TYR A 77 2.29 0.91 11.78
N ASP A 78 3.12 1.94 11.83
CA ASP A 78 3.87 2.25 13.02
C ASP A 78 3.01 3.09 13.96
N LEU A 79 3.27 2.92 15.25
CA LEU A 79 2.67 3.78 16.26
C LEU A 79 3.16 5.24 16.03
N PRO A 80 2.31 6.24 16.31
CA PRO A 80 2.63 7.63 15.99
C PRO A 80 3.93 8.08 16.69
N THR A 81 4.77 8.82 15.97
CA THR A 81 5.98 9.43 16.53
C THR A 81 5.57 10.58 17.45
N LEU A 82 5.48 10.30 18.74
CA LEU A 82 5.17 11.30 19.74
C LEU A 82 6.44 12.02 20.17
N THR A 83 6.45 13.35 20.04
CA THR A 83 7.60 14.18 20.37
C THR A 83 7.29 15.12 21.52
N LYS A 84 8.33 15.63 22.19
CA LYS A 84 8.19 16.72 23.16
C LYS A 84 7.47 17.90 22.51
N GLY A 85 6.44 18.41 23.17
CA GLY A 85 5.55 19.46 22.67
C GLY A 85 4.27 18.97 22.02
N SER A 86 4.16 17.67 21.68
CA SER A 86 2.92 17.10 21.16
C SER A 86 1.78 17.25 22.17
N ARG A 87 0.61 17.67 21.69
CA ARG A 87 -0.61 17.78 22.49
C ARG A 87 -1.39 16.48 22.39
N LEU A 88 -1.93 16.01 23.50
CA LEU A 88 -2.71 14.80 23.62
C LEU A 88 -4.04 15.12 24.31
N ARG A 89 -5.11 14.44 23.94
CA ARG A 89 -6.41 14.49 24.60
C ARG A 89 -6.69 13.15 25.24
N ASP A 90 -7.06 13.16 26.51
CA ASP A 90 -7.51 11.96 27.20
C ASP A 90 -8.83 11.45 26.57
N LYS A 91 -8.90 10.14 26.31
CA LYS A 91 -10.10 9.50 25.76
C LYS A 91 -11.25 9.48 26.77
N ARG A 92 -10.96 9.48 28.07
CA ARG A 92 -11.96 9.43 29.15
C ARG A 92 -12.82 10.68 29.17
N LYS A 93 -14.13 10.49 29.38
CA LYS A 93 -15.04 11.57 29.76
C LYS A 93 -14.98 11.72 31.28
N TYR A 94 -14.54 12.86 31.76
CA TYR A 94 -14.52 13.17 33.19
C TYR A 94 -15.92 13.56 33.67
N THR A 95 -16.13 13.56 34.99
CA THR A 95 -17.41 13.88 35.66
C THR A 95 -18.03 15.20 35.20
N HIS A 96 -17.21 16.17 34.77
CA HIS A 96 -17.66 17.46 34.22
C HIS A 96 -17.95 17.44 32.71
N GLY A 97 -18.03 16.27 32.08
CA GLY A 97 -18.32 16.08 30.66
C GLY A 97 -17.21 16.52 29.68
N LYS A 98 -16.17 17.19 30.17
CA LYS A 98 -15.05 17.71 29.37
C LYS A 98 -13.92 16.68 29.28
N LYS A 99 -13.27 16.64 28.11
CA LYS A 99 -12.01 15.90 27.93
C LYS A 99 -10.84 16.77 28.40
N HIS A 100 -9.80 16.12 28.90
CA HIS A 100 -8.60 16.78 29.39
C HIS A 100 -7.49 16.75 28.34
N ASP A 101 -6.81 17.88 28.16
CA ASP A 101 -5.74 18.03 27.18
C ASP A 101 -4.40 18.14 27.90
N TYR A 102 -3.40 17.44 27.38
CA TYR A 102 -2.04 17.29 27.92
C TYR A 102 -1.00 17.67 26.87
N VAL A 103 0.21 18.00 27.31
CA VAL A 103 1.39 18.24 26.48
C VAL A 103 2.51 17.32 26.93
N ILE A 104 3.20 16.66 25.99
CA ILE A 104 4.40 15.88 26.29
C ILE A 104 5.55 16.84 26.64
N LYS A 105 6.04 16.81 27.87
CA LYS A 105 7.16 17.65 28.34
C LYS A 105 8.50 16.94 28.29
N GLY A 106 8.51 15.62 28.37
CA GLY A 106 9.72 14.81 28.34
C GLY A 106 9.42 13.37 27.91
N ILE A 107 10.42 12.74 27.32
CA ILE A 107 10.41 11.33 26.91
C ILE A 107 11.70 10.73 27.45
N SER A 108 11.60 9.70 28.29
CA SER A 108 12.75 8.98 28.81
C SER A 108 12.43 7.50 28.99
N ASN A 109 13.31 6.62 28.51
CA ASN A 109 13.24 5.17 28.70
C ASN A 109 11.83 4.56 28.50
N GLY A 110 11.16 4.88 27.38
CA GLY A 110 9.82 4.36 27.06
C GLY A 110 8.66 4.95 27.89
N SER A 111 8.94 5.95 28.73
CA SER A 111 7.95 6.67 29.54
C SER A 111 7.83 8.12 29.08
N TYR A 112 6.63 8.67 29.22
CA TYR A 112 6.25 9.98 28.74
C TYR A 112 5.76 10.83 29.91
N LEU A 113 6.37 12.00 30.08
CA LEU A 113 5.93 13.01 31.02
C LEU A 113 4.89 13.91 30.35
N LEU A 114 3.63 13.76 30.78
CA LEU A 114 2.51 14.57 30.33
C LEU A 114 2.24 15.70 31.31
N GLU A 115 2.04 16.91 30.82
CA GLU A 115 1.59 18.06 31.61
C GLU A 115 0.19 18.47 31.16
N HIS A 116 -0.77 18.49 32.08
CA HIS A 116 -2.12 18.94 31.80
C HIS A 116 -2.11 20.44 31.44
N THR A 117 -2.74 20.78 30.31
CA THR A 117 -2.69 22.11 29.70
C THR A 117 -3.18 23.24 30.61
N LYS A 118 -4.24 22.99 31.39
CA LYS A 118 -4.87 24.00 32.28
C LYS A 118 -4.23 24.12 33.66
N ASN A 119 -4.26 23.05 34.46
CA ASN A 119 -3.81 23.06 35.85
C ASN A 119 -2.33 22.69 36.04
N LYS A 120 -1.57 22.44 34.95
CA LYS A 120 -0.14 22.10 34.98
C LYS A 120 0.22 20.83 35.75
N ALA A 121 -0.77 20.01 36.11
CA ALA A 121 -0.53 18.73 36.77
C ALA A 121 0.27 17.80 35.86
N GLN A 122 1.27 17.13 36.42
CA GLN A 122 2.14 16.23 35.68
C GLN A 122 1.76 14.77 35.92
N LEU A 123 1.87 13.97 34.87
CA LEU A 123 1.61 12.52 34.88
C LEU A 123 2.73 11.84 34.12
N ASN A 124 3.35 10.83 34.73
CA ASN A 124 4.24 9.94 34.02
C ASN A 124 3.46 8.69 33.56
N ILE A 125 3.59 8.34 32.29
CA ILE A 125 2.84 7.23 31.70
C ILE A 125 3.73 6.43 30.76
N LYS A 126 3.62 5.10 30.82
CA LYS A 126 4.31 4.22 29.88
C LYS A 126 3.69 4.36 28.49
N TYR A 127 4.49 4.10 27.47
CA TYR A 127 4.05 4.20 26.09
C TYR A 127 2.77 3.41 25.78
N ASP A 128 2.70 2.14 26.19
CA ASP A 128 1.54 1.26 25.96
C ASP A 128 0.24 1.81 26.58
N ASP A 129 0.34 2.43 27.74
CA ASP A 129 -0.79 3.07 28.41
C ASP A 129 -1.17 4.38 27.74
N LEU A 130 -0.17 5.13 27.26
CA LEU A 130 -0.38 6.40 26.56
C LEU A 130 -1.15 6.17 25.27
N VAL A 131 -0.77 5.16 24.48
CA VAL A 131 -1.47 4.85 23.24
C VAL A 131 -2.92 4.38 23.52
N LYS A 132 -3.13 3.58 24.57
CA LYS A 132 -4.50 3.14 24.91
C LYS A 132 -5.40 4.29 25.38
N LYS A 133 -4.86 5.24 26.17
CA LYS A 133 -5.67 6.21 26.92
C LYS A 133 -5.77 7.60 26.28
N PHE A 134 -4.90 7.93 25.32
CA PHE A 134 -4.82 9.29 24.76
C PHE A 134 -4.94 9.28 23.24
N ILE A 135 -5.31 10.42 22.65
CA ILE A 135 -5.27 10.70 21.21
C ILE A 135 -4.50 11.99 20.95
N PRO A 136 -3.76 12.14 19.84
CA PRO A 136 -3.03 13.37 19.54
C PRO A 136 -4.02 14.48 19.19
N ILE A 137 -3.72 15.70 19.61
CA ILE A 137 -4.43 16.91 19.20
C ILE A 137 -3.55 17.61 18.16
N GLU A 138 -3.92 17.46 16.90
CA GLU A 138 -3.25 18.15 15.80
C GLU A 138 -3.76 19.59 15.69
N GLN A 139 -2.87 20.52 15.32
CA GLN A 139 -3.21 21.93 15.10
C GLN A 139 -3.63 22.18 13.64
N GLY A 140 -4.74 22.90 13.45
CA GLY A 140 -5.06 23.64 12.22
C GLY A 140 -5.23 22.78 10.96
N THR A 141 -4.81 23.29 9.80
CA THR A 141 -5.03 22.74 8.45
C THR A 141 -4.67 21.27 8.23
N ARG A 142 -3.77 20.69 9.04
CA ARG A 142 -3.52 19.23 9.03
C ARG A 142 -4.74 18.42 9.46
N GLN A 143 -5.56 18.98 10.34
CA GLN A 143 -6.70 18.30 10.95
C GLN A 143 -7.80 17.96 9.94
N THR A 144 -8.09 18.82 8.96
CA THR A 144 -9.11 18.51 7.93
C THR A 144 -8.63 17.43 6.97
N THR A 145 -7.38 17.50 6.53
CA THR A 145 -6.75 16.46 5.70
C THR A 145 -6.69 15.13 6.44
N LEU A 146 -6.27 15.13 7.71
CA LEU A 146 -6.18 13.93 8.54
C LEU A 146 -7.56 13.35 8.85
N GLN A 147 -8.57 14.19 9.12
CA GLN A 147 -9.96 13.73 9.26
C GLN A 147 -10.48 13.07 7.98
N GLY A 148 -10.22 13.66 6.81
CA GLY A 148 -10.63 13.08 5.52
C GLY A 148 -9.95 11.72 5.25
N TYR A 149 -8.65 11.65 5.52
CA TYR A 149 -7.86 10.44 5.43
C TYR A 149 -8.32 9.35 6.41
N THR A 150 -8.51 9.68 7.70
CA THR A 150 -9.03 8.74 8.71
C THR A 150 -10.41 8.25 8.33
N LYS A 151 -11.29 9.16 7.88
CA LYS A 151 -12.65 8.81 7.46
C LYS A 151 -12.62 7.86 6.28
N PHE A 152 -11.79 8.12 5.27
CA PHE A 152 -11.66 7.25 4.09
C PHE A 152 -11.33 5.81 4.49
N PHE A 153 -10.28 5.59 5.29
CA PHE A 153 -9.90 4.24 5.72
C PHE A 153 -10.88 3.62 6.72
N SER A 154 -11.55 4.43 7.55
CA SER A 154 -12.64 3.96 8.41
C SER A 154 -13.80 3.44 7.57
N ASP A 155 -14.26 4.20 6.58
CA ASP A 155 -15.36 3.83 5.69
C ASP A 155 -14.99 2.58 4.87
N LEU A 156 -13.76 2.54 4.33
CA LEU A 156 -13.21 1.40 3.58
C LEU A 156 -13.19 0.11 4.41
N ASN A 157 -12.94 0.22 5.72
CA ASN A 157 -12.82 -0.92 6.63
C ASN A 157 -14.05 -1.14 7.52
N LYS A 158 -15.25 -0.77 7.05
CA LYS A 158 -16.52 -0.99 7.77
C LYS A 158 -16.51 -0.41 9.20
N ALA A 159 -16.05 0.83 9.31
CA ALA A 159 -15.91 1.58 10.56
C ALA A 159 -14.93 0.96 11.58
N LEU A 160 -13.86 0.30 11.11
CA LEU A 160 -12.73 -0.09 11.94
C LEU A 160 -12.21 1.14 12.70
N LYS A 161 -12.40 1.14 14.02
CA LYS A 161 -11.88 2.20 14.90
C LYS A 161 -10.48 1.82 15.35
N LEU A 162 -9.48 2.37 14.65
CA LEU A 162 -8.14 2.41 15.18
C LEU A 162 -8.06 3.48 16.27
N ASP A 163 -7.35 3.18 17.35
CA ASP A 163 -7.15 4.09 18.48
C ASP A 163 -6.38 5.36 18.10
N PHE A 164 -5.57 5.26 17.03
CA PHE A 164 -4.89 6.36 16.36
C PHE A 164 -5.09 6.26 14.87
N THR A 165 -5.08 7.40 14.21
CA THR A 165 -4.91 7.49 12.77
C THR A 165 -3.46 7.11 12.41
N PRO A 166 -3.23 6.01 11.68
CA PRO A 166 -1.91 5.65 11.17
C PRO A 166 -1.34 6.74 10.28
N THR A 167 -0.16 7.26 10.57
CA THR A 167 0.51 8.28 9.74
C THR A 167 1.95 7.92 9.39
N ASN A 168 2.47 6.83 9.96
CA ASN A 168 3.77 6.23 9.67
C ASN A 168 3.57 4.73 9.44
N PHE A 169 4.42 4.11 8.62
CA PHE A 169 4.28 2.71 8.26
C PHE A 169 5.63 2.00 8.22
N GLU A 170 5.72 0.85 8.88
CA GLU A 170 6.93 0.04 8.95
C GLU A 170 7.31 -0.48 7.56
N LYS A 171 6.31 -0.81 6.73
CA LYS A 171 6.50 -1.35 5.39
C LYS A 171 5.74 -0.57 4.33
N LYS A 172 6.25 -0.64 3.11
CA LYS A 172 5.72 0.08 1.93
C LYS A 172 5.36 -0.88 0.82
N THR A 173 4.49 -0.43 -0.09
CA THR A 173 4.33 -1.07 -1.40
C THR A 173 4.96 -0.21 -2.49
N VAL A 174 5.68 -0.80 -3.44
CA VAL A 174 6.27 -0.05 -4.55
C VAL A 174 5.68 -0.54 -5.88
N PHE A 175 5.27 0.41 -6.70
CA PHE A 175 4.76 0.19 -8.04
C PHE A 175 5.81 0.67 -9.05
N ILE A 176 6.39 -0.27 -9.79
CA ILE A 176 7.27 0.03 -10.92
C ILE A 176 6.39 0.06 -12.16
N ALA A 177 5.98 1.25 -12.55
CA ALA A 177 4.97 1.46 -13.57
C ALA A 177 5.16 2.82 -14.26
N ARG A 178 4.71 2.91 -15.51
CA ARG A 178 4.67 4.18 -16.22
C ARG A 178 3.80 5.20 -15.47
N LYS A 179 4.15 6.48 -15.61
CA LYS A 179 3.45 7.60 -14.97
C LYS A 179 1.93 7.64 -15.25
N THR A 180 1.49 7.10 -16.38
CA THR A 180 0.07 6.98 -16.73
C THR A 180 -0.74 6.22 -15.69
N LEU A 181 -0.19 5.14 -15.11
CA LEU A 181 -0.88 4.41 -14.04
C LEU A 181 -1.04 5.29 -12.81
N TRP A 182 0.03 5.96 -12.38
CA TRP A 182 0.03 6.92 -11.27
C TRP A 182 -0.98 8.05 -11.46
N ASP A 183 -1.06 8.61 -12.67
CA ASP A 183 -1.95 9.72 -12.98
C ASP A 183 -3.44 9.32 -12.97
N SER A 184 -3.73 8.03 -13.17
CA SER A 184 -5.09 7.49 -13.20
C SER A 184 -5.61 6.93 -11.87
N LEU A 185 -4.79 6.90 -10.83
CA LEU A 185 -5.14 6.18 -9.60
C LEU A 185 -6.43 6.74 -8.97
N PRO A 186 -7.43 5.88 -8.70
CA PRO A 186 -8.63 6.30 -8.00
C PRO A 186 -8.27 6.71 -6.58
N ASN A 187 -8.92 7.75 -6.06
CA ASN A 187 -8.73 8.23 -4.69
C ASN A 187 -7.26 8.56 -4.33
N ARG A 188 -6.41 8.87 -5.32
CA ARG A 188 -5.00 9.26 -5.09
C ARG A 188 -4.87 10.34 -4.03
N ASN A 189 -5.75 11.34 -4.03
CA ASN A 189 -5.77 12.43 -3.07
C ASN A 189 -6.23 12.05 -1.64
N LYS A 190 -6.65 10.80 -1.41
CA LYS A 190 -7.09 10.27 -0.11
C LYS A 190 -6.15 9.21 0.46
N ILE A 191 -5.27 8.64 -0.36
CA ILE A 191 -4.33 7.60 0.03
C ILE A 191 -2.91 8.18 -0.04
N PRO A 192 -2.17 8.29 1.07
CA PRO A 192 -0.80 8.81 1.05
C PRO A 192 0.12 7.89 0.24
N CYS A 193 0.44 8.34 -0.96
CA CYS A 193 1.42 7.77 -1.86
C CYS A 193 2.30 8.86 -2.49
N ALA A 194 3.44 8.48 -3.06
CA ALA A 194 4.32 9.40 -3.77
C ALA A 194 4.84 8.84 -5.09
N TYR A 195 4.99 9.72 -6.08
CA TYR A 195 5.67 9.43 -7.34
C TYR A 195 7.12 9.90 -7.26
N LEU A 196 8.02 8.99 -7.61
CA LEU A 196 9.46 9.19 -7.66
C LEU A 196 9.85 9.24 -9.16
N PRO A 197 9.98 10.45 -9.73
CA PRO A 197 10.34 10.61 -11.13
C PRO A 197 11.74 10.06 -11.41
N ASN A 198 11.99 9.66 -12.65
CA ASN A 198 13.34 9.35 -13.09
C ASN A 198 14.08 10.66 -13.45
N PRO A 199 15.12 11.07 -12.70
CA PRO A 199 15.81 12.34 -12.96
C PRO A 199 16.53 12.39 -14.31
N ARG A 200 16.74 11.25 -14.97
CA ARG A 200 17.34 11.18 -16.31
C ARG A 200 16.32 11.42 -17.44
N GLU A 201 15.04 11.17 -17.18
CA GLU A 201 13.97 11.21 -18.19
C GLU A 201 12.97 12.35 -17.94
N GLU A 202 12.86 12.85 -16.71
CA GLU A 202 11.89 13.87 -16.29
C GLU A 202 12.58 15.13 -15.75
N GLN A 203 12.20 16.30 -16.28
CA GLN A 203 12.82 17.61 -15.94
C GLN A 203 12.61 18.04 -14.48
N ASN A 204 11.52 17.59 -13.85
CA ASN A 204 11.24 17.85 -12.43
C ASN A 204 11.59 16.61 -11.60
N ALA A 205 12.79 16.61 -11.00
CA ALA A 205 13.31 15.48 -10.22
C ALA A 205 12.78 15.39 -8.78
N SER A 206 11.85 16.26 -8.38
CA SER A 206 11.32 16.27 -7.02
C SER A 206 10.19 15.24 -6.84
N TRP A 207 10.16 14.61 -5.67
CA TRP A 207 9.11 13.65 -5.33
C TRP A 207 7.74 14.33 -5.28
N ILE A 208 6.75 13.71 -5.91
CA ILE A 208 5.40 14.25 -5.97
C ILE A 208 4.52 13.47 -5.00
N ARG A 209 4.13 14.09 -3.89
CA ARG A 209 3.25 13.48 -2.88
C ARG A 209 1.79 13.75 -3.21
N SER A 210 0.97 12.73 -3.09
CA SER A 210 -0.49 12.85 -3.19
C SER A 210 -1.12 13.69 -2.07
N ILE A 211 -0.59 13.58 -0.86
CA ILE A 211 -1.02 14.32 0.33
C ILE A 211 0.21 14.96 0.99
N PRO A 212 0.58 16.21 0.64
CA PRO A 212 1.79 16.86 1.16
C PRO A 212 1.83 17.02 2.69
N ALA A 213 0.66 17.04 3.34
CA ALA A 213 0.56 17.14 4.80
C ALA A 213 1.09 15.88 5.52
N LEU A 214 1.11 14.73 4.85
CA LEU A 214 1.57 13.45 5.38
C LEU A 214 3.04 13.23 4.99
N GLN A 215 3.89 13.08 6.00
CA GLN A 215 5.34 12.93 5.82
C GLN A 215 5.72 11.53 5.33
N ASP A 216 4.92 10.53 5.69
CA ASP A 216 5.11 9.15 5.27
C ASP A 216 4.05 8.71 4.24
N CYS A 217 4.35 7.65 3.50
CA CYS A 217 3.52 7.09 2.45
C CYS A 217 3.28 5.60 2.67
N LEU A 218 2.12 5.12 2.20
CA LEU A 218 1.76 3.71 2.12
C LEU A 218 2.38 3.05 0.87
N ALA A 219 2.47 3.82 -0.21
CA ALA A 219 2.93 3.33 -1.50
C ALA A 219 3.80 4.35 -2.26
N TYR A 220 4.72 3.82 -3.06
CA TYR A 220 5.58 4.58 -3.96
C TYR A 220 5.37 4.14 -5.40
N PHE A 221 5.46 5.08 -6.34
CA PHE A 221 5.39 4.82 -7.77
C PHE A 221 6.64 5.34 -8.45
N THR A 222 7.20 4.55 -9.38
CA THR A 222 8.36 4.99 -10.16
C THR A 222 8.38 4.29 -11.52
N PRO A 223 8.84 4.94 -12.60
CA PRO A 223 8.88 4.32 -13.92
C PRO A 223 10.00 3.29 -14.07
N LYS A 224 11.05 3.37 -13.23
CA LYS A 224 12.28 2.60 -13.38
C LYS A 224 12.67 1.86 -12.11
N TYR A 225 13.19 0.64 -12.26
CA TYR A 225 13.63 -0.14 -11.10
C TYR A 225 14.83 0.50 -10.39
N GLU A 226 15.76 1.09 -11.14
CA GLU A 226 16.96 1.75 -10.57
C GLU A 226 16.60 2.86 -9.58
N VAL A 227 15.49 3.56 -9.80
CA VAL A 227 14.99 4.60 -8.89
C VAL A 227 14.46 3.98 -7.60
N CYS A 228 13.69 2.89 -7.69
CA CYS A 228 13.26 2.12 -6.52
C CYS A 228 14.46 1.60 -5.71
N TYR A 229 15.42 0.98 -6.40
CA TYR A 229 16.60 0.41 -5.77
C TYR A 229 17.40 1.47 -4.99
N SER A 230 17.69 2.62 -5.62
CA SER A 230 18.50 3.68 -5.02
C SER A 230 17.77 4.51 -3.94
N ASN A 231 16.49 4.82 -4.13
CA ASN A 231 15.77 5.74 -3.25
C ASN A 231 14.96 5.05 -2.16
N ILE A 232 14.66 3.76 -2.31
CA ILE A 232 13.85 3.01 -1.35
C ILE A 232 14.70 1.90 -0.72
N LEU A 233 15.14 0.93 -1.53
CA LEU A 233 15.80 -0.28 -1.00
C LEU A 233 17.15 0.03 -0.33
N LEU A 234 18.04 0.78 -0.99
CA LEU A 234 19.34 1.16 -0.42
C LEU A 234 19.23 2.12 0.78
N ARG A 235 18.10 2.82 0.92
CA ARG A 235 17.84 3.69 2.09
C ARG A 235 17.26 2.91 3.28
N ASN A 236 17.19 1.58 3.18
CA ASN A 236 16.69 0.70 4.21
C ASN A 236 15.21 0.91 4.56
N GLU A 237 14.43 1.48 3.62
CA GLU A 237 12.97 1.47 3.69
C GLU A 237 12.48 0.05 3.48
N LYS A 238 11.71 -0.50 4.43
CA LYS A 238 11.23 -1.88 4.30
C LYS A 238 10.09 -1.92 3.27
N VAL A 239 10.22 -2.78 2.29
CA VAL A 239 9.18 -2.99 1.27
C VAL A 239 8.50 -4.31 1.54
N LYS A 240 7.17 -4.30 1.63
CA LYS A 240 6.38 -5.53 1.70
C LYS A 240 6.30 -6.18 0.33
N THR A 241 5.95 -5.39 -0.69
CA THR A 241 5.66 -5.88 -2.03
C THR A 241 6.12 -4.88 -3.09
N ILE A 242 6.76 -5.38 -4.14
CA ILE A 242 7.01 -4.66 -5.38
C ILE A 242 6.10 -5.23 -6.47
N VAL A 243 5.39 -4.34 -7.15
CA VAL A 243 4.53 -4.68 -8.29
C VAL A 243 5.08 -4.02 -9.54
N VAL A 244 5.34 -4.81 -10.58
CA VAL A 244 5.93 -4.35 -11.85
C VAL A 244 4.86 -4.41 -12.93
N PHE A 245 4.58 -3.29 -13.58
CA PHE A 245 3.54 -3.15 -14.61
C PHE A 245 4.14 -2.81 -15.97
N ASP A 246 4.15 -3.81 -16.86
CA ASP A 246 4.46 -3.69 -18.29
C ASP A 246 5.69 -2.82 -18.61
N THR A 247 6.74 -3.00 -17.81
CA THR A 247 7.99 -2.25 -17.89
C THR A 247 9.13 -3.06 -17.28
N GLU A 248 10.37 -2.67 -17.59
CA GLU A 248 11.60 -3.18 -16.95
C GLU A 248 11.72 -4.72 -16.96
N ALA A 249 11.26 -5.37 -18.05
CA ALA A 249 11.29 -6.83 -18.18
C ALA A 249 12.72 -7.40 -18.14
N ASP A 250 13.70 -6.64 -18.63
CA ASP A 250 15.13 -6.96 -18.58
C ASP A 250 15.71 -6.94 -17.15
N LYS A 251 14.99 -6.38 -16.18
CA LYS A 251 15.41 -6.28 -14.77
C LYS A 251 14.79 -7.34 -13.87
N ILE A 252 13.94 -8.23 -14.39
CA ILE A 252 13.23 -9.23 -13.58
C ILE A 252 14.21 -10.10 -12.76
N GLU A 253 15.29 -10.61 -13.36
CA GLU A 253 16.28 -11.43 -12.64
C GLU A 253 17.00 -10.65 -11.54
N GLN A 254 17.29 -9.37 -11.78
CA GLN A 254 17.83 -8.49 -10.75
C GLN A 254 16.84 -8.34 -9.58
N MET A 255 15.56 -8.09 -9.88
CA MET A 255 14.51 -7.97 -8.86
C MET A 255 14.33 -9.27 -8.07
N VAL A 256 14.46 -10.44 -8.70
CA VAL A 256 14.45 -11.75 -8.02
C VAL A 256 15.61 -11.87 -7.03
N SER A 257 16.82 -11.49 -7.45
CA SER A 257 17.99 -11.50 -6.57
C SER A 257 17.80 -10.55 -5.38
N ASP A 258 17.35 -9.33 -5.66
CA ASP A 258 17.09 -8.31 -4.64
C ASP A 258 15.94 -8.70 -3.70
N LYS A 259 14.95 -9.46 -4.18
CA LYS A 259 13.88 -10.02 -3.34
C LYS A 259 14.46 -10.85 -2.19
N ASN A 260 15.48 -11.68 -2.47
CA ASN A 260 16.12 -12.50 -1.45
C ASN A 260 16.93 -11.66 -0.46
N ARG A 261 17.50 -10.54 -0.92
CA ARG A 261 18.30 -9.63 -0.10
C ARG A 261 17.45 -8.74 0.81
N PHE A 262 16.38 -8.15 0.28
CA PHE A 262 15.56 -7.15 0.97
C PHE A 262 14.25 -7.71 1.54
N GLY A 263 13.89 -8.95 1.20
CA GLY A 263 12.78 -9.67 1.82
C GLY A 263 11.37 -9.27 1.37
N PHE A 264 11.24 -8.49 0.29
CA PHE A 264 9.94 -8.13 -0.27
C PHE A 264 9.29 -9.30 -1.05
N ASN A 265 8.01 -9.18 -1.38
CA ASN A 265 7.33 -9.99 -2.38
C ASN A 265 7.39 -9.34 -3.77
N LEU A 266 7.39 -10.12 -4.85
CA LEU A 266 7.47 -9.62 -6.22
C LEU A 266 6.28 -10.08 -7.06
N ILE A 267 5.54 -9.13 -7.61
CA ILE A 267 4.42 -9.37 -8.52
C ILE A 267 4.73 -8.71 -9.85
N ILE A 268 4.62 -9.46 -10.94
CA ILE A 268 4.89 -8.96 -12.29
C ILE A 268 3.61 -9.08 -13.10
N ILE A 269 3.22 -8.00 -13.77
CA ILE A 269 2.08 -7.96 -14.67
C ILE A 269 2.57 -7.39 -16.00
N SER A 270 2.59 -8.20 -17.05
CA SER A 270 3.12 -7.81 -18.36
C SER A 270 2.05 -7.86 -19.45
N ASN A 271 2.25 -7.04 -20.49
CA ASN A 271 1.40 -7.01 -21.68
C ASN A 271 2.11 -7.57 -22.93
N SER A 272 3.10 -8.44 -22.76
CA SER A 272 4.00 -8.83 -23.85
C SER A 272 3.43 -9.96 -24.70
N ASP A 273 3.69 -9.90 -26.01
CA ASP A 273 3.53 -11.06 -26.89
C ASP A 273 4.27 -12.27 -26.31
N PHE A 274 3.73 -13.48 -26.48
CA PHE A 274 4.35 -14.70 -25.91
C PHE A 274 5.82 -14.86 -26.29
N SER A 275 6.15 -14.58 -27.55
CA SER A 275 7.49 -14.74 -28.11
C SER A 275 8.51 -13.76 -27.55
N LYS A 276 8.06 -12.66 -26.93
CA LYS A 276 8.91 -11.61 -26.34
C LYS A 276 8.83 -11.59 -24.81
N LEU A 277 8.03 -12.48 -24.22
CA LEU A 277 7.80 -12.54 -22.80
C LEU A 277 9.07 -13.02 -22.08
N VAL A 278 9.73 -12.11 -21.38
CA VAL A 278 10.85 -12.45 -20.49
C VAL A 278 10.28 -13.10 -19.23
N LYS A 279 10.75 -14.31 -18.91
CA LYS A 279 10.32 -15.08 -17.75
C LYS A 279 11.53 -15.38 -16.86
N SER A 280 11.31 -15.36 -15.55
CA SER A 280 12.24 -15.99 -14.62
C SER A 280 11.85 -17.44 -14.40
N GLN A 281 12.84 -18.33 -14.30
CA GLN A 281 12.59 -19.71 -13.89
C GLN A 281 12.14 -19.82 -12.43
N SER A 282 12.43 -18.80 -11.62
CA SER A 282 12.12 -18.78 -10.19
C SER A 282 10.70 -18.29 -9.88
N ILE A 283 10.01 -17.68 -10.86
CA ILE A 283 8.68 -17.11 -10.67
C ILE A 283 7.68 -17.84 -11.58
N PRO A 284 6.60 -18.42 -11.02
CA PRO A 284 5.55 -18.99 -11.85
C PRO A 284 4.91 -17.90 -12.72
N CYS A 285 4.85 -18.18 -14.03
CA CYS A 285 4.32 -17.27 -15.03
C CYS A 285 3.01 -17.82 -15.61
N TRP A 286 1.91 -17.15 -15.32
CA TRP A 286 0.59 -17.41 -15.86
C TRP A 286 0.37 -16.55 -17.10
N ASN A 287 0.21 -17.18 -18.28
CA ASN A 287 -0.08 -16.46 -19.51
C ASN A 287 -1.52 -16.72 -19.95
N TRP A 288 -2.39 -15.74 -19.73
CA TRP A 288 -3.83 -15.89 -20.00
C TRP A 288 -4.14 -16.33 -21.44
N PHE A 289 -3.41 -15.82 -22.43
CA PHE A 289 -3.61 -16.23 -23.82
C PHE A 289 -3.26 -17.71 -24.09
N LYS A 290 -2.21 -18.23 -23.42
CA LYS A 290 -1.82 -19.64 -23.55
C LYS A 290 -2.85 -20.55 -22.88
N GLU A 291 -3.28 -20.19 -21.68
CA GLU A 291 -4.32 -20.95 -20.97
C GLU A 291 -5.60 -21.03 -21.81
N GLU A 292 -5.98 -19.96 -22.49
CA GLU A 292 -7.11 -19.97 -23.41
C GLU A 292 -6.95 -20.94 -24.58
N ILE A 293 -5.81 -20.88 -25.29
CA ILE A 293 -5.55 -21.75 -26.44
C ILE A 293 -5.47 -23.22 -26.02
N GLU A 294 -4.77 -23.53 -24.91
CA GLU A 294 -4.62 -24.91 -24.44
C GLU A 294 -5.97 -25.52 -24.06
N ILE A 295 -6.89 -24.73 -23.52
CA ILE A 295 -8.25 -25.17 -23.22
C ILE A 295 -9.08 -25.33 -24.50
N VAL A 296 -9.00 -24.40 -25.46
CA VAL A 296 -9.71 -24.52 -26.74
C VAL A 296 -9.26 -25.75 -27.52
N ASN A 297 -7.96 -26.06 -27.52
CA ASN A 297 -7.42 -27.24 -28.18
C ASN A 297 -7.72 -28.56 -27.46
N ALA A 298 -8.14 -28.51 -26.19
CA ALA A 298 -8.52 -29.67 -25.40
C ALA A 298 -10.03 -29.99 -25.45
N LEU A 299 -10.82 -29.16 -26.13
CA LEU A 299 -12.24 -29.38 -26.45
C LEU A 299 -12.40 -30.08 -27.80
#